data_AF-A0A966D0S9-F1
#
_entry.id   AF-A0A966D0S9-F1
#
_cell.length_a   1.000
_cell.length_b   1.000
_cell.length_c   1.000
_cell.angle_alpha   90.00
_cell.angle_beta   90.00
_cell.angle_gamma   90.00
#
_symmetry.space_group_name_H-M   'P 1'
#
loop_
_entity.id
_entity.type
_entity.pdbx_description
1 polymer ?
#
loop_
_entity_poly.entity_id
_entity_poly.type
_entity_poly.pdbx_seq_one_letter_code
_entity_poly.pdbx_strand_id
1 'polypeptide(L)'
;MLYQLQHYWWLVVTLLGAFLVFLMFVQGGQSLIFGIVKNDTEKSLVINALGHKWELTFTTLVTFGGAMFASFPLYYSTSFGGAYWLWMAILFLFVIQAVSFE
;
A
#
# COMPACT_ATOMS: atom_id res chain seq x y z
N MET A 1 9.87 -15.48 -26.77
CA MET A 1 10.61 -14.48 -25.99
C MET A 1 9.68 -13.40 -25.42
N LEU A 2 8.98 -12.60 -26.24
CA LEU A 2 8.13 -11.50 -25.74
C LEU A 2 6.98 -11.96 -24.83
N TYR A 3 6.32 -13.06 -25.19
CA TYR A 3 5.29 -13.71 -24.33
C TYR A 3 5.83 -14.17 -22.97
N GLN A 4 7.06 -14.70 -22.91
CA GLN A 4 7.66 -15.14 -21.65
C GLN A 4 7.94 -13.94 -20.74
N LEU A 5 8.42 -12.83 -21.31
CA LEU A 5 8.67 -11.59 -20.57
C LEU A 5 7.35 -10.98 -20.05
N GLN A 6 6.27 -11.05 -20.84
CA GLN A 6 4.95 -10.61 -20.43
C GLN A 6 4.42 -11.43 -19.23
N HIS A 7 4.55 -12.76 -19.26
CA HIS A 7 4.16 -13.60 -18.13
C HIS A 7 5.02 -13.36 -16.88
N TYR A 8 6.32 -13.16 -17.06
CA TYR A 8 7.24 -12.80 -15.98
C TYR A 8 6.82 -11.50 -15.30
N TRP A 9 6.61 -10.42 -16.07
CA TRP A 9 6.18 -9.13 -15.51
C TRP A 9 4.79 -9.19 -14.88
N TRP A 10 3.87 -9.95 -15.48
CA TRP A 10 2.57 -10.21 -14.87
C TRP A 10 2.69 -10.88 -13.50
N LEU A 11 3.56 -11.88 -13.36
CA LEU A 11 3.84 -12.54 -12.09
C LEU A 11 4.42 -11.55 -11.06
N VAL A 12 5.37 -10.70 -11.47
CA VAL A 12 5.97 -9.68 -10.58
C VAL A 12 4.90 -8.69 -10.10
N VAL A 13 4.09 -8.16 -11.01
CA VAL A 13 3.02 -7.20 -10.69
C VAL A 13 1.98 -7.80 -9.75
N THR A 14 1.51 -9.01 -10.05
CA THR A 14 0.50 -9.70 -9.23
C THR A 14 1.05 -10.06 -7.85
N LEU A 15 2.32 -10.43 -7.75
CA LEU A 15 3.00 -10.65 -6.48
C LEU A 15 3.10 -9.36 -5.66
N LEU A 16 3.52 -8.24 -6.27
CA LEU A 16 3.54 -6.93 -5.61
C LEU A 16 2.14 -6.49 -5.17
N GLY A 17 1.11 -6.73 -5.99
CA GLY A 17 -0.28 -6.47 -5.64
C GLY A 17 -0.76 -7.34 -4.47
N ALA A 18 -0.41 -8.62 -4.45
CA ALA A 18 -0.72 -9.51 -3.34
C ALA A 18 -0.03 -9.07 -2.04
N PHE A 19 1.24 -8.66 -2.10
CA PHE A 19 1.95 -8.09 -0.96
C PHE A 19 1.32 -6.78 -0.49
N LEU A 20 0.91 -5.90 -1.40
CA LEU A 20 0.22 -4.66 -1.05
C LEU A 20 -1.07 -4.96 -0.28
N VAL A 21 -1.91 -5.86 -0.79
CA VAL A 21 -3.15 -6.29 -0.12
C VAL A 21 -2.86 -6.93 1.23
N PHE A 22 -1.84 -7.79 1.29
CA PHE A 22 -1.41 -8.40 2.56
C PHE A 22 -1.06 -7.30 3.57
N LEU A 23 -0.23 -6.33 3.19
CA LEU A 23 0.26 -5.24 4.05
C LEU A 23 -0.84 -4.27 4.49
N MET A 24 -2.01 -4.23 3.83
CA MET A 24 -3.16 -3.42 4.26
C MET A 24 -3.66 -3.76 5.67
N PHE A 25 -3.27 -4.90 6.23
CA PHE A 25 -3.51 -5.21 7.64
C PHE A 25 -2.87 -4.19 8.60
N VAL A 26 -1.80 -3.49 8.18
CA VAL A 26 -1.15 -2.45 8.99
C VAL A 26 -2.10 -1.26 9.17
N GLN A 27 -2.66 -0.73 8.08
CA GLN A 27 -3.65 0.35 8.12
C GLN A 27 -4.92 -0.11 8.84
N GLY A 28 -5.37 -1.34 8.55
CA GLY A 28 -6.51 -1.97 9.25
C GLY A 28 -6.27 -2.02 10.75
N GLY A 29 -5.12 -2.51 11.21
CA GLY A 29 -4.78 -2.60 12.63
C GLY A 29 -4.66 -1.24 13.30
N GLN A 30 -4.16 -0.21 12.60
CA GLN A 30 -4.12 1.15 13.14
C GLN A 30 -5.51 1.74 13.36
N SER A 31 -6.48 1.43 12.49
CA SER A 31 -7.88 1.84 12.69
C SER A 31 -8.50 1.23 13.95
N LEU A 32 -8.02 0.06 14.41
CA LEU A 32 -8.51 -0.61 15.62
C LEU A 32 -8.11 0.13 16.91
N ILE A 33 -7.10 1.01 16.87
CA ILE A 33 -6.68 1.82 18.03
C ILE A 33 -7.86 2.64 18.57
N PHE A 34 -8.75 3.11 17.70
CA PHE A 34 -9.91 3.91 18.10
C PHE A 34 -11.14 3.08 18.50
N GLY A 35 -11.13 1.75 18.30
CA GLY A 35 -12.30 0.90 18.52
C GLY A 35 -12.15 -0.14 19.62
N ILE A 36 -10.99 -0.78 19.74
CA ILE A 36 -10.79 -1.96 20.62
C ILE A 36 -10.02 -1.61 21.89
N VAL A 37 -9.18 -0.58 21.83
CA VAL A 37 -8.29 -0.19 22.93
C VAL A 37 -9.09 0.45 24.06
N LYS A 38 -9.04 -0.16 25.25
CA LYS A 38 -9.72 0.35 26.46
C LYS A 38 -8.75 1.03 27.43
N ASN A 39 -7.47 0.65 27.37
CA ASN A 39 -6.46 1.01 28.35
C ASN A 39 -5.16 1.46 27.66
N ASP A 40 -4.36 2.32 28.31
CA ASP A 40 -3.10 2.81 27.74
C ASP A 40 -2.09 1.68 27.44
N THR A 41 -2.13 0.58 28.20
CA THR A 41 -1.30 -0.61 27.94
C THR A 41 -1.67 -1.30 26.63
N GLU A 42 -2.96 -1.46 26.34
CA GLU A 42 -3.44 -2.03 25.07
C GLU A 42 -3.09 -1.11 23.89
N LYS A 43 -3.19 0.21 24.09
CA LYS A 43 -2.76 1.21 23.10
C LYS A 43 -1.30 1.03 22.75
N SER A 44 -0.44 0.93 23.75
CA SER A 44 1.00 0.76 23.58
C SER A 44 1.33 -0.57 22.88
N LEU A 45 0.63 -1.66 23.21
CA LEU A 45 0.80 -2.94 22.53
C LEU A 45 0.46 -2.88 21.03
N VAL A 46 -0.68 -2.26 20.68
CA VAL A 46 -1.09 -2.11 19.27
C VAL A 46 -0.10 -1.22 18.51
N ILE A 47 0.32 -0.09 19.11
CA ILE A 47 1.32 0.80 18.52
C ILE A 47 2.67 0.08 18.37
N ASN A 48 3.13 -0.71 19.34
CA ASN A 48 4.40 -1.44 19.21
C ASN A 48 4.32 -2.56 18.17
N ALA A 49 3.17 -3.21 18.02
CA ALA A 49 2.98 -4.28 17.05
C ALA A 49 2.93 -3.76 15.60
N LEU A 50 2.40 -2.55 15.39
CA LEU A 50 2.11 -1.97 14.05
C LEU A 50 2.93 -0.72 13.72
N GLY A 51 3.64 -0.16 14.70
CA GLY A 51 4.35 1.11 14.60
C GLY A 51 5.48 1.04 13.57
N HIS A 52 5.59 2.10 12.75
CA HIS A 52 6.56 2.26 11.66
C HIS A 52 6.50 1.21 10.53
N LYS A 53 5.55 0.26 10.56
CA LYS A 53 5.36 -0.71 9.47
C LYS A 53 4.59 -0.16 8.27
N TRP A 54 3.99 1.03 8.43
CA TRP A 54 3.23 1.68 7.36
C TRP A 54 4.11 2.01 6.15
N GLU A 55 5.40 2.32 6.39
CA GLU A 55 6.40 2.60 5.36
C GLU A 55 6.49 1.46 4.34
N LEU A 56 6.48 0.21 4.80
CA LEU A 56 6.51 -0.97 3.92
C LEU A 56 5.30 -1.02 2.98
N THR A 57 4.13 -0.64 3.47
CA THR A 57 2.92 -0.62 2.64
C THR A 57 3.04 0.46 1.57
N PHE A 58 3.51 1.65 1.95
CA PHE A 58 3.70 2.77 1.03
C PHE A 58 4.76 2.46 -0.03
N THR A 59 5.93 1.94 0.37
CA THR A 59 6.97 1.51 -0.57
C THR A 59 6.44 0.47 -1.54
N THR A 60 5.69 -0.54 -1.05
CA THR A 60 5.10 -1.57 -1.90
C THR A 60 4.09 -0.99 -2.89
N LEU A 61 3.27 -0.02 -2.46
CA LEU A 61 2.33 0.70 -3.33
C LEU A 61 3.07 1.42 -4.47
N VAL A 62 4.12 2.17 -4.14
CA VAL A 62 4.91 2.94 -5.11
C VAL A 62 5.64 1.98 -6.07
N THR A 63 6.23 0.90 -5.56
CA THR A 63 6.90 -0.12 -6.39
C THR A 63 5.90 -0.83 -7.31
N PHE A 64 4.69 -1.16 -6.83
CA PHE A 64 3.62 -1.70 -7.65
C PHE A 64 3.26 -0.75 -8.81
N GLY A 65 3.05 0.54 -8.51
CA GLY A 65 2.79 1.57 -9.53
C GLY A 65 3.93 1.69 -10.54
N GLY A 66 5.18 1.71 -10.09
CA GLY A 66 6.37 1.79 -10.95
C GLY A 66 6.55 0.55 -11.83
N ALA A 67 6.34 -0.66 -11.28
CA ALA A 67 6.39 -1.90 -12.05
C ALA A 67 5.30 -1.92 -13.13
N MET A 68 4.11 -1.45 -12.82
CA MET A 68 3.00 -1.31 -13.78
C MET A 68 3.31 -0.29 -14.87
N PHE A 69 3.88 0.86 -14.51
CA PHE A 69 4.33 1.85 -15.49
C PHE A 69 5.39 1.29 -16.44
N ALA A 70 6.38 0.55 -15.91
CA ALA A 70 7.48 0.00 -16.69
C ALA A 70 7.07 -1.16 -17.61
N SER A 71 6.13 -2.00 -17.18
CA SER A 71 5.77 -3.24 -17.89
C SER A 71 4.45 -3.18 -18.66
N PHE A 72 3.46 -2.42 -18.16
CA PHE A 72 2.13 -2.31 -18.74
C PHE A 72 1.66 -0.84 -18.81
N PRO A 73 2.32 0.01 -19.62
CA PRO A 73 2.12 1.47 -19.60
C PRO A 73 0.67 1.89 -19.94
N LEU A 74 0.00 1.17 -20.84
CA LEU A 74 -1.40 1.46 -21.17
C LEU A 74 -2.33 1.18 -19.98
N TYR A 75 -2.12 0.06 -19.28
CA TYR A 75 -2.87 -0.27 -18.08
C TYR A 75 -2.64 0.78 -16.98
N TYR A 76 -1.37 1.17 -16.78
CA TYR A 76 -1.02 2.23 -15.84
C TYR A 76 -1.75 3.53 -16.16
N SER A 77 -1.71 3.99 -17.41
CA SER A 77 -2.38 5.22 -17.85
C SER A 77 -3.90 5.17 -17.66
N THR A 78 -4.55 4.07 -18.02
CA THR A 78 -6.00 3.92 -17.85
C THR A 78 -6.40 3.86 -16.36
N SER A 79 -5.65 3.13 -15.54
CA SER A 79 -5.95 2.99 -14.10
C SER A 79 -5.71 4.29 -13.33
N PHE A 80 -4.54 4.92 -13.50
CA PHE A 80 -4.17 6.14 -12.77
C PHE A 80 -4.86 7.39 -13.33
N GLY A 81 -5.10 7.44 -14.64
CA GLY A 81 -5.87 8.52 -15.27
C GLY A 81 -7.38 8.40 -15.00
N GLY A 82 -7.94 7.19 -15.10
CA GLY A 82 -9.38 6.95 -14.91
C GLY A 82 -9.84 7.12 -13.47
N ALA A 83 -9.04 6.65 -12.51
CA ALA A 83 -9.33 6.76 -11.07
C ALA A 83 -8.49 7.87 -10.39
N TYR A 84 -8.25 8.98 -11.10
CA TYR A 84 -7.36 10.06 -10.64
C TYR A 84 -7.62 10.51 -9.20
N TRP A 85 -8.86 10.88 -8.88
CA TRP A 85 -9.22 11.38 -7.54
C TRP A 85 -9.03 10.34 -6.44
N LEU A 86 -9.27 9.06 -6.75
CA LEU A 86 -9.06 7.96 -5.80
C LEU A 86 -7.57 7.83 -5.45
N TRP A 87 -6.70 7.83 -6.47
CA TRP A 87 -5.25 7.76 -6.24
C TRP A 87 -4.73 8.96 -5.47
N MET A 88 -5.22 10.17 -5.79
CA MET A 88 -4.85 11.38 -5.05
C MET A 88 -5.26 11.28 -3.57
N ALA A 89 -6.45 10.76 -3.27
CA ALA A 89 -6.89 10.56 -1.89
C ALA A 89 -6.01 9.53 -1.16
N ILE A 90 -5.69 8.39 -1.79
CA ILE A 90 -4.81 7.36 -1.21
C ILE A 90 -3.44 7.96 -0.86
N LEU A 91 -2.81 8.66 -1.80
CA LEU A 91 -1.49 9.28 -1.58
C LEU A 91 -1.53 10.31 -0.45
N PHE A 92 -2.56 11.16 -0.41
CA PHE A 92 -2.70 12.17 0.63
C PHE A 92 -2.90 11.54 2.02
N LEU A 93 -3.66 10.45 2.13
CA LEU A 93 -3.82 9.71 3.37
C LEU A 93 -2.49 9.12 3.86
N PHE A 94 -1.67 8.58 2.96
CA PHE A 94 -0.32 8.11 3.31
C PHE A 94 0.59 9.26 3.77
N VAL A 95 0.47 10.47 3.20
CA VAL A 95 1.21 11.65 3.68
C VAL A 95 0.78 12.06 5.09
N ILE A 96 -0.53 12.13 5.36
CA ILE A 96 -1.04 12.42 6.71
C ILE A 96 -0.56 11.36 7.70
N GLN A 97 -0.61 10.10 7.31
CA GLN A 97 -0.14 8.97 8.11
C GLN A 97 1.34 9.14 8.46
N ALA A 98 2.20 9.46 7.48
CA ALA A 98 3.62 9.70 7.68
C ALA A 98 3.89 10.78 8.74
N VAL A 99 3.27 11.95 8.56
CA VAL A 99 3.43 13.11 9.47
C VAL A 99 2.87 12.85 10.87
N SER A 100 1.90 11.93 11.01
CA SER A 100 1.30 11.61 12.32
C SER A 100 2.15 10.63 13.15
N PHE A 101 3.02 9.85 12.50
CA PHE A 101 3.88 8.87 13.17
C PHE A 101 5.30 9.39 13.45
N GLU A 102 5.71 10.48 12.78
CA GLU A 102 6.94 11.22 13.04
C GLU A 102 6.74 12.29 14.13
#